data_AF-A0A238WD58-F1
#
_entry.id   AF-A0A238WD58-F1
#
_cell.length_a   1.000
_cell.length_b   1.000
_cell.length_c   1.000
_cell.angle_alpha   90.00
_cell.angle_beta   90.00
_cell.angle_gamma   90.00
#
_symmetry.space_group_name_H-M   'P 1'
#
loop_
_entity.id
_entity.type
_entity.pdbx_description
1 polymer ?
#
loop_
_entity_poly.entity_id
_entity_poly.type
_entity_poly.pdbx_seq_one_letter_code
_entity_poly.pdbx_strand_id
1 'polypeptide(L)' 'MANPDSDPRLIAYGKLIEALPDLLSGDARQAVCNWLEERQVLHDGQEDPGAVMVEGLETELAIAQTFRRIAERLGC' A
#
# COMPACT_ATOMS: atom_id res chain seq x y z
N MET A 1 -0.22 19.23 -18.09
CA MET A 1 0.32 18.25 -17.13
C MET A 1 -0.50 16.99 -17.29
N ALA A 2 0.11 15.85 -17.63
CA ALA A 2 -0.63 14.59 -17.72
C ALA A 2 -1.19 14.25 -16.34
N ASN A 3 -2.49 13.97 -16.23
CA ASN A 3 -3.07 13.52 -14.97
C ASN A 3 -2.44 12.14 -14.66
N PRO A 4 -1.74 11.92 -13.52
CA PRO A 4 -1.21 10.61 -13.17
C PRO A 4 -2.30 9.51 -13.18
N ASP A 5 -3.57 9.89 -12.98
CA ASP A 5 -4.72 8.97 -13.10
C ASP A 5 -4.96 8.42 -14.54
N SER A 6 -4.22 8.92 -15.53
CA SER A 6 -4.32 8.51 -16.94
C SER A 6 -3.17 7.60 -17.42
N ASP A 7 -2.22 7.20 -16.55
CA ASP A 7 -1.24 6.17 -16.92
C ASP A 7 -1.97 4.82 -17.04
N PRO A 8 -2.05 4.22 -18.26
CA PRO A 8 -2.75 2.96 -18.47
C PRO A 8 -2.19 1.81 -17.64
N ARG A 9 -0.93 1.87 -17.19
CA ARG A 9 -0.34 0.85 -16.30
C ARG A 9 -0.94 0.93 -14.90
N LEU A 10 -1.07 2.14 -14.34
CA LEU A 10 -1.67 2.34 -13.02
C LEU A 10 -3.15 1.94 -13.03
N ILE A 11 -3.87 2.26 -14.12
CA ILE A 11 -5.26 1.81 -14.31
C ILE A 11 -5.34 0.28 -14.32
N ALA A 12 -4.44 -0.40 -15.05
CA ALA A 12 -4.42 -1.86 -15.11
C ALA A 12 -4.12 -2.50 -13.74
N TYR A 13 -3.19 -1.94 -12.96
CA TYR A 13 -2.91 -2.41 -11.60
C TYR A 13 -4.10 -2.22 -10.66
N GLY A 14 -4.78 -1.07 -10.73
CA GLY A 14 -6.00 -0.82 -9.95
C GLY A 14 -7.10 -1.85 -10.24
N LYS A 15 -7.34 -2.15 -11.53
CA LYS A 15 -8.31 -3.18 -11.95
C LYS A 15 -7.95 -4.57 -11.46
N LEU A 16 -6.66 -4.93 -11.49
CA LEU A 16 -6.19 -6.21 -10.98
C LEU A 16 -6.48 -6.32 -9.48
N ILE A 17 -6.13 -5.29 -8.70
CA ILE A 17 -6.37 -5.26 -7.24
C ILE A 17 -7.86 -5.40 -6.93
N GLU A 18 -8.73 -4.72 -7.66
CA GLU A 18 -10.19 -4.82 -7.48
C GLU A 18 -10.74 -6.22 -7.80
N ALA A 19 -10.12 -6.97 -8.71
CA ALA A 19 -10.54 -8.32 -9.06
C ALA A 19 -10.02 -9.40 -8.09
N LEU A 20 -8.97 -9.13 -7.31
CA LEU A 20 -8.33 -10.12 -6.43
C LEU A 20 -9.28 -10.77 -5.40
N PRO A 21 -10.22 -10.06 -4.75
CA PRO A 21 -11.13 -10.69 -3.77
C PRO A 21 -11.97 -11.82 -4.35
N ASP A 22 -12.30 -11.74 -5.64
CA ASP A 22 -13.10 -12.75 -6.36
C ASP A 22 -12.23 -13.86 -6.97
N LEU A 23 -10.94 -13.57 -7.23
CA LEU A 23 -10.00 -14.52 -7.83
C LEU A 23 -9.27 -15.40 -6.80
N LEU A 24 -9.10 -14.90 -5.57
CA LEU A 24 -8.37 -15.60 -4.52
C LEU A 24 -9.30 -16.52 -3.71
N SER A 25 -8.79 -17.70 -3.35
CA SER A 25 -9.43 -18.50 -2.29
C SER A 25 -9.33 -17.78 -0.93
N GLY A 26 -10.15 -18.16 0.04
CA GLY A 26 -10.12 -17.58 1.38
C GLY A 26 -8.72 -17.61 2.01
N ASP A 27 -8.04 -18.75 1.95
CA ASP A 27 -6.68 -18.91 2.50
C ASP A 27 -5.65 -18.02 1.78
N ALA A 28 -5.73 -17.94 0.44
CA ALA A 28 -4.82 -17.12 -0.35
C ALA A 28 -5.05 -15.62 -0.09
N ARG A 29 -6.32 -15.20 0.06
CA ARG A 29 -6.69 -13.84 0.44
C ARG A 29 -6.16 -13.51 1.83
N GLN A 30 -6.30 -14.41 2.80
CA GLN A 30 -5.76 -14.21 4.14
C GLN A 30 -4.23 -14.05 4.14
N ALA A 31 -3.52 -14.85 3.34
CA ALA A 31 -2.07 -14.72 3.19
C ALA A 31 -1.67 -13.34 2.63
N VAL A 32 -2.41 -12.82 1.65
CA VAL A 32 -2.20 -11.47 1.11
C VAL A 32 -2.50 -10.40 2.16
N CYS A 33 -3.58 -10.55 2.93
CA CYS A 33 -3.92 -9.62 4.02
C CYS A 33 -2.82 -9.54 5.08
N ASN A 34 -2.34 -10.68 5.56
CA ASN A 34 -1.24 -10.73 6.54
C ASN A 34 0.02 -10.04 5.99
N TRP A 35 0.36 -10.30 4.73
CA TRP A 35 1.51 -9.67 4.07
C TRP A 35 1.38 -8.14 3.96
N LEU A 36 0.16 -7.64 3.73
CA LEU A 36 -0.13 -6.21 3.68
C LEU A 36 -0.04 -5.56 5.06
N GLU A 37 -0.60 -6.19 6.09
CA GLU A 37 -0.59 -5.67 7.48
C GLU A 37 0.84 -5.46 7.99
N GLU A 38 1.74 -6.43 7.76
CA GLU A 38 3.16 -6.34 8.12
C GLU A 38 3.86 -5.09 7.53
N ARG A 39 3.37 -4.59 6.40
CA ARG A 39 3.98 -3.48 5.62
C ARG A 39 3.27 -2.16 5.79
N GLN A 40 2.19 -2.12 6.58
CA GLN A 40 1.49 -0.88 6.94
C GLN A 40 2.13 -0.17 8.15
N VAL A 41 3.02 -0.85 8.87
CA VAL A 41 3.71 -0.30 10.03
C VAL A 41 5.03 0.31 9.55
N LEU A 42 5.09 1.64 9.55
CA LEU A 42 6.39 2.31 9.59
C LEU A 42 6.94 2.05 11.00
N HIS A 43 8.10 1.41 11.14
CA HIS A 43 8.71 1.26 12.45
C HIS A 43 9.03 2.66 13.00
N ASP A 44 8.20 3.13 13.94
CA ASP A 44 8.42 4.35 14.71
C ASP A 44 9.72 4.19 15.51
N GLY A 45 10.83 4.56 14.87
CA GLY A 45 12.17 4.56 15.45
C GLY A 45 12.79 5.96 15.50
N GLN A 46 11.99 7.02 15.31
CA GLN A 46 12.49 8.40 15.26
C GLN A 46 11.59 9.35 16.08
N GLU A 47 11.34 9.02 17.34
CA GLU A 47 10.96 9.99 18.38
C GLU A 47 12.20 10.78 18.88
N ASP A 48 13.08 11.23 17.99
CA ASP A 48 14.20 12.10 18.36
C ASP A 48 13.89 13.55 17.92
N PRO A 49 13.61 14.48 18.87
CA PRO A 49 13.26 15.87 18.58
C PRO A 49 14.48 16.63 18.08
N GLY A 50 14.86 16.38 16.83
CA GLY A 50 16.03 16.97 16.18
C GLY A 50 16.47 16.29 14.88
N ALA A 51 15.88 15.16 14.51
CA ALA A 51 16.30 14.43 13.32
C ALA A 51 15.83 15.13 12.02
N VAL A 52 16.84 15.64 11.31
CA VAL A 52 16.86 16.05 9.90
C VAL A 52 15.83 15.28 9.07
N MET A 53 15.00 16.00 8.32
CA MET A 53 14.10 15.48 7.27
C MET A 53 14.82 14.39 6.48
N VAL A 54 14.56 13.12 6.80
CA VAL A 54 15.21 12.00 6.13
C VAL A 54 14.60 11.94 4.73
N GLU A 55 15.38 12.35 3.73
CA GLU A 55 15.01 12.30 2.32
C GLU A 55 14.59 10.86 1.98
N GLY A 56 13.31 10.65 1.66
CA GLY A 56 12.72 9.32 1.43
C GLY A 56 11.64 8.91 2.44
N LEU A 57 11.57 9.54 3.62
CA LEU A 57 10.53 9.23 4.62
C LEU A 57 9.11 9.51 4.10
N GLU A 58 8.93 10.59 3.33
CA GLU A 58 7.65 10.93 2.69
C GLU A 58 7.20 9.86 1.69
N THR A 59 8.15 9.30 0.93
CA THR A 59 7.88 8.22 -0.03
C THR A 59 7.51 6.93 0.68
N GLU A 60 8.24 6.55 1.73
CA GLU A 60 7.94 5.35 2.53
C GLU A 60 6.59 5.47 3.24
N LEU A 61 6.26 6.65 3.77
CA LEU A 61 4.93 6.93 4.31
C LEU A 61 3.83 6.82 3.25
N ALA A 62 4.05 7.35 2.05
CA ALA A 62 3.11 7.24 0.95
C ALA A 62 2.91 5.78 0.51
N ILE A 63 3.98 4.97 0.52
CA ILE A 63 3.93 3.53 0.23
C ILE A 63 3.13 2.80 1.31
N ALA A 64 3.42 3.02 2.59
CA ALA A 64 2.68 2.41 3.70
C ALA A 64 1.18 2.77 3.68
N GLN A 65 0.85 4.04 3.39
CA GLN A 65 -0.54 4.47 3.20
C GLN A 65 -1.19 3.80 2.00
N THR A 66 -0.43 3.57 0.93
CA THR A 66 -0.93 2.86 -0.26
C THR A 66 -1.22 1.40 0.07
N PHE A 67 -0.37 0.71 0.84
CA PHE A 67 -0.64 -0.64 1.30
C PHE A 67 -1.91 -0.73 2.15
N ARG A 68 -2.16 0.25 3.02
CA ARG A 68 -3.41 0.31 3.81
C ARG A 68 -4.65 0.42 2.91
N ARG A 69 -4.63 1.30 1.91
CA ARG A 69 -5.73 1.43 0.93
C ARG A 69 -5.97 0.14 0.13
N ILE A 70 -4.89 -0.60 -0.18
CA ILE A 70 -5.02 -1.90 -0.85
C ILE A 70 -5.67 -2.91 0.08
N ALA A 71 -5.27 -2.98 1.35
CA ALA A 71 -5.87 -3.87 2.33
C ALA A 71 -7.38 -3.63 2.49
N GLU A 72 -7.79 -2.36 2.62
CA GLU A 72 -9.21 -1.96 2.69
C GLU A 72 -10.00 -2.44 1.46
N ARG A 73 -9.44 -2.29 0.25
CA ARG A 73 -10.06 -2.76 -1.00
C ARG A 73 -10.17 -4.27 -1.07
N LEU A 74 -9.19 -4.99 -0.52
CA LEU A 74 -9.20 -6.43 -0.44
C LEU A 74 -10.11 -6.96 0.68
N GLY A 75 -10.73 -6.07 1.47
CA GLY A 75 -11.53 -6.44 2.63
C GLY A 75 -10.74 -7.30 3.62
N CYS A 76 -9.47 -6.97 3.76
CA CYS A 76 -8.79 -7.09 5.05
C CYS A 76 -9.39 -5.95 5.92
#